data_AF-K9RP06-F1
#
_entry.id   AF-K9RP06-F1
#
_cell.length_a   1.000
_cell.length_b   1.000
_cell.length_c   1.000
_cell.angle_alpha   90.00
_cell.angle_beta   90.00
_cell.angle_gamma   90.00
#
_symmetry.space_group_name_H-M   'P 1'
#
loop_
_entity.id
_entity.type
_entity.pdbx_description
1 polymer ?
#
loop_
_entity_poly.entity_id
_entity_poly.type
_entity_poly.pdbx_seq_one_letter_code
_entity_poly.pdbx_strand_id
1 'polypeptide(L)'
;MYEYLGNNSSVYKKQINNASVESLGVQWAKKYLQNLDADSVAFGYSKPAECQNLKVVTSPDRREITAQKLKSSMRNVSLQAWNKTEKLLSKQLKRHRIKTELIDPWEITRDSCKIYEKSLDVYMRAAPGEPSMVSELASKEESRASPEDPIYAQRLAPNQLTKAISSSLGDLRQKYTQKDPRVIGFVSMQFHYTGQMLLHLLSGIEQSILSTYFKVVDDHLYMPLQRAYMAAAKLDSDSVALSAVRNLLPISTHIAKRITRKVIELYPAYRSYSGKLNNHKVIISSLWDVEMFQVYLWVCVLEGNIAAIAHELFPLCVMLYPTLKISWEIISQMLHLLGQEISERLNTEQANTLMPYFQVLWHMFSPEVFGENICKIELNTYDEIKTCKPLFA
;
A
#
# COMPACT_ATOMS: atom_id res chain seq x y z
N MET A 1 2.99 -53.42 -47.00
CA MET A 1 2.82 -53.84 -45.59
C MET A 1 4.07 -53.38 -44.86
N TYR A 2 3.90 -52.47 -43.90
CA TYR A 2 4.88 -51.85 -42.99
C TYR A 2 5.88 -50.78 -43.49
N GLU A 3 5.85 -49.69 -42.70
CA GLU A 3 6.89 -48.72 -42.31
C GLU A 3 7.42 -47.68 -43.30
N TYR A 4 7.04 -46.41 -43.09
CA TYR A 4 7.92 -45.34 -42.54
C TYR A 4 7.17 -43.99 -42.63
N LEU A 5 6.66 -43.49 -41.49
CA LEU A 5 6.29 -42.07 -41.35
C LEU A 5 7.10 -41.50 -40.18
N GLY A 6 8.29 -41.01 -40.52
CA GLY A 6 9.11 -40.19 -39.66
C GLY A 6 8.77 -38.71 -39.78
N ASN A 7 8.92 -38.02 -38.65
CA ASN A 7 9.06 -36.58 -38.47
C ASN A 7 7.90 -35.66 -38.85
N ASN A 8 7.12 -35.28 -37.83
CA ASN A 8 6.54 -33.92 -37.71
C ASN A 8 6.08 -33.59 -36.26
N SER A 9 6.93 -33.81 -35.25
CA SER A 9 6.56 -33.54 -33.83
C SER A 9 7.34 -32.40 -33.16
N SER A 10 8.28 -31.72 -33.84
CA SER A 10 9.06 -30.64 -33.21
C SER A 10 8.58 -29.21 -33.51
N VAL A 11 7.54 -29.03 -34.32
CA VAL A 11 7.06 -27.69 -34.72
C VAL A 11 5.79 -27.24 -33.97
N TYR A 12 5.06 -28.18 -33.33
CA TYR A 12 3.81 -27.87 -32.61
C TYR A 12 3.95 -27.64 -31.09
N LYS A 13 5.18 -27.57 -30.55
CA LYS A 13 5.42 -27.32 -29.12
C LYS A 13 5.86 -25.88 -28.77
N LYS A 14 5.76 -24.92 -29.70
CA LYS A 14 6.23 -23.54 -29.47
C LYS A 14 5.17 -22.45 -29.61
N GLN A 15 3.88 -22.79 -29.44
CA GLN A 15 2.78 -21.81 -29.62
C GLN A 15 1.73 -21.80 -28.51
N ILE A 16 2.04 -22.33 -27.33
CA ILE A 16 1.23 -22.12 -26.12
C ILE A 16 2.20 -21.73 -25.02
N ASN A 17 2.39 -20.43 -24.80
CA ASN A 17 2.89 -19.76 -23.59
C ASN A 17 3.42 -18.38 -23.96
N ASN A 18 2.52 -17.47 -24.30
CA ASN A 18 2.81 -16.03 -24.29
C ASN A 18 1.50 -15.23 -24.14
N ALA A 19 0.59 -15.68 -23.27
CA ALA A 19 -0.31 -14.74 -22.63
C ALA A 19 0.59 -13.87 -21.74
N SER A 20 0.76 -12.58 -22.07
CA SER A 20 1.68 -11.69 -21.36
C SER A 20 1.32 -11.71 -19.88
N VAL A 21 2.18 -12.30 -19.05
CA VAL A 21 1.88 -12.40 -17.63
C VAL A 21 1.86 -10.98 -17.05
N GLU A 22 0.70 -10.56 -16.56
CA GLU A 22 0.49 -9.20 -16.09
C GLU A 22 1.43 -8.88 -14.92
N SER A 23 2.17 -7.78 -15.02
CA SER A 23 3.09 -7.34 -13.96
C SER A 23 2.34 -7.08 -12.64
N LEU A 24 2.98 -7.34 -11.50
CA LEU A 24 2.36 -7.09 -10.18
C LEU A 24 1.94 -5.63 -10.00
N GLY A 25 2.65 -4.68 -10.62
CA GLY A 25 2.27 -3.27 -10.59
C GLY A 25 0.91 -3.01 -11.22
N VAL A 26 0.61 -3.67 -12.35
CA VAL A 26 -0.71 -3.53 -13.00
C VAL A 26 -1.79 -4.25 -12.18
N GLN A 27 -1.50 -5.43 -11.61
CA GLN A 27 -2.44 -6.13 -10.73
C GLN A 27 -2.80 -5.30 -9.49
N TRP A 28 -1.81 -4.64 -8.87
CA TRP A 28 -2.05 -3.74 -7.74
C TRP A 28 -2.83 -2.50 -8.18
N ALA A 29 -2.53 -1.94 -9.35
CA ALA A 29 -3.24 -0.77 -9.86
C ALA A 29 -4.73 -1.08 -10.10
N LYS A 30 -5.07 -2.27 -10.61
CA LYS A 30 -6.45 -2.77 -10.74
C LYS A 30 -7.22 -2.79 -9.42
N LYS A 31 -6.54 -2.92 -8.27
CA LYS A 31 -7.16 -2.86 -6.94
C LYS A 31 -7.81 -1.51 -6.66
N TYR A 32 -7.25 -0.41 -7.18
CA TYR A 32 -7.84 0.91 -7.04
C TYR A 32 -9.17 1.01 -7.77
N LEU A 33 -9.33 0.34 -8.92
CA LEU A 33 -10.57 0.28 -9.68
C LEU A 33 -11.68 -0.49 -8.94
N GLN A 34 -11.32 -1.66 -8.42
CA GLN A 34 -12.27 -2.60 -7.81
C GLN A 34 -12.78 -2.13 -6.45
N ASN A 35 -12.07 -1.22 -5.78
CA ASN A 35 -12.42 -0.73 -4.45
C ASN A 35 -12.99 0.69 -4.42
N LEU A 36 -13.18 1.38 -5.55
CA LEU A 36 -13.72 2.75 -5.59
C LEU A 36 -15.07 2.89 -4.85
N ASP A 37 -15.96 1.90 -5.02
CA ASP A 37 -17.31 1.94 -4.44
C ASP A 37 -17.30 1.68 -2.93
N ALA A 38 -16.39 0.82 -2.45
CA ALA A 38 -16.24 0.52 -1.04
C ALA A 38 -15.44 1.60 -0.29
N ASP A 39 -14.46 2.22 -0.96
CA ASP A 39 -13.57 3.22 -0.40
C ASP A 39 -14.22 4.60 -0.33
N SER A 40 -15.13 4.96 -1.26
CA SER A 40 -15.91 6.20 -1.15
C SER A 40 -16.69 6.27 0.17
N VAL A 41 -17.33 5.17 0.55
CA VAL A 41 -17.99 4.99 1.85
C VAL A 41 -16.94 4.83 2.96
N ALA A 42 -15.84 4.11 2.72
CA ALA A 42 -14.79 3.82 3.70
C ALA A 42 -13.78 4.96 3.96
N PHE A 43 -13.84 6.11 3.29
CA PHE A 43 -13.05 7.33 3.61
C PHE A 43 -13.89 8.50 4.15
N GLY A 44 -15.20 8.29 4.37
CA GLY A 44 -16.08 9.30 4.96
C GLY A 44 -16.48 10.36 3.94
N TYR A 45 -16.25 10.06 2.66
CA TYR A 45 -16.71 10.89 1.56
C TYR A 45 -18.17 10.55 1.31
N SER A 46 -19.02 11.57 1.29
CA SER A 46 -20.39 11.41 0.87
C SER A 46 -20.39 10.79 -0.53
N LYS A 47 -21.27 9.80 -0.76
CA LYS A 47 -21.61 9.39 -2.13
C LYS A 47 -21.87 10.66 -2.95
N PRO A 48 -21.33 10.79 -4.17
CA PRO A 48 -21.59 11.96 -4.98
C PRO A 48 -23.10 12.12 -5.13
N ALA A 49 -23.66 13.15 -4.51
CA ALA A 49 -25.02 13.57 -4.80
C ALA A 49 -25.00 14.13 -6.24
N GLU A 50 -25.84 13.52 -7.08
CA GLU A 50 -26.24 13.99 -8.41
C GLU A 50 -25.17 13.94 -9.51
N CYS A 51 -25.38 13.06 -10.51
CA CYS A 51 -24.55 12.92 -11.73
C CYS A 51 -24.29 14.24 -12.49
N GLN A 52 -25.16 15.24 -12.36
CA GLN A 52 -25.00 16.53 -13.03
C GLN A 52 -23.84 17.35 -12.45
N ASN A 53 -23.64 17.30 -11.12
CA ASN A 53 -22.50 17.97 -10.47
C ASN A 53 -21.17 17.29 -10.78
N LEU A 54 -21.17 15.97 -11.00
CA LEU A 54 -19.95 15.22 -11.32
C LEU A 54 -19.38 15.62 -12.69
N LYS A 55 -20.22 15.78 -13.72
CA LYS A 55 -19.74 16.23 -15.06
C LYS A 55 -19.12 17.62 -15.03
N VAL A 56 -19.69 18.53 -14.24
CA VAL A 56 -19.14 19.87 -14.07
C VAL A 56 -17.81 19.82 -13.32
N VAL A 57 -17.75 19.13 -12.17
CA VAL A 57 -16.54 19.05 -11.34
C VAL A 57 -15.40 18.29 -12.03
N THR A 58 -15.72 17.34 -12.90
CA THR A 58 -14.72 16.57 -13.67
C THR A 58 -14.30 17.23 -14.97
N SER A 59 -14.85 18.41 -15.33
CA SER A 59 -14.46 19.12 -16.54
C SER A 59 -12.99 19.56 -16.47
N PRO A 60 -12.29 19.65 -17.63
CA PRO A 60 -10.89 20.09 -17.67
C PRO A 60 -10.66 21.43 -16.93
N ASP A 61 -11.49 22.43 -17.21
CA ASP A 61 -11.40 23.75 -16.57
C ASP A 61 -11.55 23.67 -15.04
N ARG A 62 -12.51 22.87 -14.55
CA ARG A 62 -12.71 22.71 -13.11
C ARG A 62 -11.52 21.99 -12.47
N ARG A 63 -11.03 20.92 -13.07
CA ARG A 63 -9.84 20.20 -12.59
C ARG A 63 -8.61 21.10 -12.53
N GLU A 64 -8.42 21.95 -13.53
CA GLU A 64 -7.33 22.93 -13.53
C GLU A 64 -7.48 23.94 -12.39
N ILE A 65 -8.66 24.52 -12.18
CA ILE A 65 -8.93 25.43 -11.07
C ILE A 65 -8.66 24.75 -9.72
N THR A 66 -9.15 23.52 -9.52
CA THR A 66 -8.91 22.72 -8.32
C THR A 66 -7.41 22.47 -8.11
N ALA A 67 -6.69 22.06 -9.15
CA ALA A 67 -5.26 21.78 -9.07
C ALA A 67 -4.45 23.04 -8.76
N GLN A 68 -4.74 24.17 -9.40
CA GLN A 68 -4.05 25.45 -9.13
C GLN A 68 -4.31 25.94 -7.71
N LYS A 69 -5.55 25.82 -7.21
CA LYS A 69 -5.87 26.12 -5.82
C LYS A 69 -5.01 25.31 -4.85
N LEU A 70 -4.87 24.00 -5.08
CA LEU A 70 -4.05 23.14 -4.23
C LEU A 70 -2.56 23.43 -4.35
N LYS A 71 -2.04 23.65 -5.57
CA LYS A 71 -0.64 24.03 -5.82
C LYS A 71 -0.27 25.32 -5.09
N SER A 72 -1.12 26.34 -5.16
CA SER A 72 -0.89 27.62 -4.46
C SER A 72 -0.86 27.49 -2.93
N SER A 73 -1.57 26.49 -2.38
CA SER A 73 -1.64 26.24 -0.94
C SER A 73 -0.56 25.25 -0.44
N MET A 74 0.06 24.51 -1.35
CA MET A 74 0.93 23.35 -1.10
C MET A 74 2.04 23.63 -0.09
N ARG A 75 2.79 24.73 -0.29
CA ARG A 75 3.95 25.07 0.55
C ARG A 75 3.53 25.32 2.00
N ASN A 76 2.51 26.15 2.21
CA ASN A 76 2.01 26.48 3.55
C ASN A 76 1.45 25.22 4.23
N VAL A 77 0.65 24.44 3.51
CA VAL A 77 0.08 23.19 4.03
C VAL A 77 1.17 22.19 4.42
N SER A 78 2.21 22.03 3.58
CA SER A 78 3.30 21.11 3.86
C SER A 78 4.12 21.55 5.09
N LEU A 79 4.35 22.85 5.30
CA LEU A 79 5.01 23.34 6.52
C LEU A 79 4.17 23.04 7.78
N GLN A 80 2.86 23.23 7.72
CA GLN A 80 1.97 22.89 8.83
C GLN A 80 1.90 21.38 9.09
N ALA A 81 1.95 20.58 8.03
CA ALA A 81 2.05 19.12 8.12
C ALA A 81 3.35 18.70 8.82
N TRP A 82 4.47 19.39 8.56
CA TRP A 82 5.74 19.10 9.23
C TRP A 82 5.64 19.33 10.74
N ASN A 83 5.05 20.45 11.16
CA ASN A 83 4.85 20.74 12.57
C ASN A 83 4.03 19.65 13.28
N LYS A 84 3.04 19.05 12.59
CA LYS A 84 2.27 17.92 13.12
C LYS A 84 3.12 16.64 13.22
N THR A 85 3.89 16.33 12.18
CA THR A 85 4.81 15.19 12.13
C THR A 85 5.84 15.26 13.26
N GLU A 86 6.49 16.41 13.43
CA GLU A 86 7.48 16.65 14.47
C GLU A 86 6.86 16.55 15.86
N LYS A 87 5.69 17.16 16.08
CA LYS A 87 4.97 17.04 17.34
C LYS A 87 4.64 15.59 17.70
N LEU A 88 4.33 14.76 16.70
CA LEU A 88 4.02 13.35 16.90
C LEU A 88 5.26 12.51 17.20
N LEU A 89 6.34 12.70 16.44
CA LEU A 89 7.46 11.75 16.37
C LEU A 89 8.79 12.25 16.97
N SER A 90 8.92 13.53 17.34
CA SER A 90 10.17 14.10 17.89
C SER A 90 10.74 13.31 19.07
N LYS A 91 9.89 12.82 19.97
CA LYS A 91 10.31 11.98 21.11
C LYS A 91 10.91 10.64 20.69
N GLN A 92 10.54 10.14 19.52
CA GLN A 92 11.02 8.87 18.99
C GLN A 92 12.47 8.95 18.51
N LEU A 93 12.94 10.13 18.08
CA LEU A 93 14.33 10.33 17.70
C LEU A 93 15.28 9.92 18.82
N LYS A 94 15.01 10.43 20.02
CA LYS A 94 15.82 10.14 21.21
C LYS A 94 15.60 8.72 21.71
N ARG A 95 14.34 8.25 21.76
CA ARG A 95 13.98 6.90 22.25
C ARG A 95 14.62 5.79 21.42
N HIS A 96 14.65 5.96 20.10
CA HIS A 96 15.12 4.93 19.16
C HIS A 96 16.53 5.20 18.62
N ARG A 97 17.21 6.24 19.14
CA ARG A 97 18.55 6.66 18.72
C ARG A 97 18.65 6.90 17.21
N ILE A 98 17.58 7.44 16.61
CA ILE A 98 17.58 7.83 15.19
C ILE A 98 18.43 9.09 15.07
N LYS A 99 19.43 9.04 14.19
CA LYS A 99 20.30 10.20 13.97
C LYS A 99 19.51 11.33 13.33
N THR A 100 19.53 12.50 13.95
CA THR A 100 18.78 13.68 13.49
C THR A 100 19.21 14.16 12.11
N GLU A 101 20.49 13.95 11.75
CA GLU A 101 21.05 14.27 10.42
C GLU A 101 20.38 13.50 9.27
N LEU A 102 19.65 12.42 9.55
CA LEU A 102 18.91 11.66 8.54
C LEU A 102 17.55 12.28 8.20
N ILE A 103 17.14 13.31 8.95
CA ILE A 103 15.83 13.93 8.84
C ILE A 103 16.05 15.42 8.59
N ASP A 104 15.94 15.82 7.34
CA ASP A 104 15.90 17.22 6.93
C ASP A 104 14.44 17.63 6.63
N PRO A 105 13.81 18.44 7.51
CA PRO A 105 12.44 18.94 7.33
C PRO A 105 12.19 19.60 5.98
N TRP A 106 13.16 20.38 5.48
CA TRP A 106 13.03 21.18 4.28
C TRP A 106 13.09 20.32 3.04
N GLU A 107 14.03 19.37 3.02
CA GLU A 107 14.15 18.39 1.96
C GLU A 107 12.92 17.47 1.91
N ILE A 108 12.45 16.93 3.05
CA ILE A 108 11.25 16.09 3.10
C ILE A 108 10.02 16.88 2.62
N THR A 109 9.86 18.14 3.06
CA THR A 109 8.78 19.03 2.62
C THR A 109 8.84 19.27 1.11
N ARG A 110 10.01 19.62 0.58
CA ARG A 110 10.21 19.86 -0.85
C ARG A 110 9.90 18.62 -1.68
N ASP A 111 10.36 17.46 -1.24
CA ASP A 111 10.14 16.20 -1.94
C ASP A 111 8.65 15.79 -1.90
N SER A 112 7.95 16.04 -0.78
CA SER A 112 6.48 15.91 -0.68
C SER A 112 5.75 16.80 -1.67
N CYS A 113 6.08 18.10 -1.72
CA CYS A 113 5.47 19.03 -2.68
C CYS A 113 5.64 18.55 -4.12
N LYS A 114 6.84 18.10 -4.51
CA LYS A 114 7.11 17.60 -5.88
C LYS A 114 6.22 16.41 -6.25
N ILE A 115 6.00 15.47 -5.34
CA ILE A 115 5.13 14.32 -5.60
C ILE A 115 3.68 14.76 -5.74
N TYR A 116 3.17 15.61 -4.85
CA TYR A 116 1.80 16.10 -4.96
C TYR A 116 1.57 16.96 -6.20
N GLU A 117 2.53 17.80 -6.59
CA GLU A 117 2.50 18.55 -7.86
C GLU A 117 2.37 17.61 -9.05
N LYS A 118 3.18 16.55 -9.10
CA LYS A 118 3.13 15.53 -10.15
C LYS A 118 1.79 14.78 -10.16
N SER A 119 1.24 14.46 -8.99
CA SER A 119 -0.08 13.85 -8.86
C SER A 119 -1.20 14.76 -9.36
N LEU A 120 -1.11 16.07 -9.08
CA LEU A 120 -2.06 17.07 -9.56
C LEU A 120 -1.95 17.29 -11.08
N ASP A 121 -0.75 17.21 -11.65
CA ASP A 121 -0.56 17.26 -13.09
C ASP A 121 -1.23 16.08 -13.80
N VAL A 122 -1.13 14.87 -13.24
CA VAL A 122 -1.85 13.70 -13.77
C VAL A 122 -3.37 13.90 -13.63
N TYR A 123 -3.83 14.42 -12.48
CA TYR A 123 -5.25 14.72 -12.27
C TYR A 123 -5.81 15.71 -13.30
N MET A 124 -5.04 16.74 -13.67
CA MET A 124 -5.42 17.70 -14.71
C MET A 124 -5.51 17.04 -16.09
N ARG A 125 -4.56 16.15 -16.44
CA ARG A 125 -4.50 15.49 -17.75
C ARG A 125 -5.48 14.32 -17.92
N ALA A 126 -5.98 13.76 -16.82
CA ALA A 126 -6.97 12.68 -16.83
C ALA A 126 -8.35 13.21 -17.27
N ALA A 127 -8.45 13.66 -18.53
CA ALA A 127 -9.68 14.02 -19.20
C ALA A 127 -10.37 12.75 -19.75
N PRO A 128 -11.72 12.75 -19.87
CA PRO A 128 -12.46 11.65 -20.46
C PRO A 128 -12.17 11.58 -21.97
N GLY A 129 -11.17 10.82 -22.40
CA GLY A 129 -10.88 10.72 -23.84
C GLY A 129 -9.67 9.91 -24.30
N GLU A 130 -8.70 9.55 -23.45
CA GLU A 130 -7.56 8.74 -23.90
C GLU A 130 -7.66 7.27 -23.45
N PRO A 131 -7.91 6.32 -24.37
CA PRO A 131 -7.82 4.90 -24.06
C PRO A 131 -6.36 4.53 -23.80
N SER A 132 -6.05 4.19 -22.54
CA SER A 132 -4.80 3.51 -22.20
C SER A 132 -4.82 2.11 -22.83
N MET A 133 -3.66 1.58 -23.21
CA MET A 133 -3.46 0.21 -23.73
C MET A 133 -4.00 -0.90 -22.78
N VAL A 134 -4.29 -0.57 -21.52
CA VAL A 134 -4.91 -1.45 -20.52
C VAL A 134 -6.46 -1.44 -20.59
N SER A 135 -7.03 -0.39 -21.18
CA SER A 135 -8.47 -0.20 -21.42
C SER A 135 -9.03 -1.30 -22.32
N GLU A 136 -8.28 -1.72 -23.34
CA GLU A 136 -8.64 -2.82 -24.25
C GLU A 136 -8.60 -4.21 -23.58
N LEU A 137 -7.80 -4.35 -22.51
CA LEU A 137 -7.70 -5.60 -21.76
C LEU A 137 -8.79 -5.71 -20.69
N ALA A 138 -9.17 -4.61 -20.05
CA ALA A 138 -10.28 -4.57 -19.09
C ALA A 138 -11.66 -4.65 -19.77
N SER A 139 -11.79 -4.16 -21.01
CA SER A 139 -13.05 -4.20 -21.77
C SER A 139 -13.49 -5.59 -22.23
N LYS A 140 -12.68 -6.64 -22.00
CA LYS A 140 -13.04 -8.01 -22.36
C LYS A 140 -13.83 -8.77 -21.29
N GLU A 141 -13.92 -8.26 -20.06
CA GLU A 141 -14.63 -8.98 -18.97
C GLU A 141 -15.86 -8.28 -18.38
N GLU A 142 -16.10 -6.98 -18.63
CA GLU A 142 -17.29 -6.31 -18.10
C GLU A 142 -18.06 -5.46 -19.13
N SER A 143 -19.37 -5.70 -19.16
CA SER A 143 -20.40 -5.12 -20.03
C SER A 143 -20.71 -3.64 -19.75
N ARG A 144 -20.97 -2.89 -20.84
CA ARG A 144 -21.89 -1.72 -20.99
C ARG A 144 -21.58 -0.36 -20.34
N ALA A 145 -20.33 0.02 -20.06
CA ALA A 145 -20.00 1.44 -19.82
C ALA A 145 -19.45 2.08 -21.11
N SER A 146 -20.11 3.14 -21.62
CA SER A 146 -19.59 3.92 -22.75
C SER A 146 -18.30 4.65 -22.33
N PRO A 147 -17.29 4.79 -23.20
CA PRO A 147 -16.09 5.61 -22.95
C PRO A 147 -16.38 7.07 -22.53
N GLU A 148 -17.60 7.54 -22.79
CA GLU A 148 -18.10 8.88 -22.45
C GLU A 148 -18.69 8.98 -21.01
N ASP A 149 -18.70 7.90 -20.23
CA ASP A 149 -19.20 7.91 -18.85
C ASP A 149 -18.17 8.57 -17.91
N PRO A 150 -18.51 9.68 -17.21
CA PRO A 150 -17.60 10.31 -16.23
C PRO A 150 -17.12 9.36 -15.13
N ILE A 151 -17.88 8.30 -14.82
CA ILE A 151 -17.47 7.25 -13.87
C ILE A 151 -16.32 6.40 -14.44
N TYR A 152 -16.28 6.19 -15.76
CA TYR A 152 -15.22 5.46 -16.45
C TYR A 152 -13.90 6.25 -16.50
N ALA A 153 -13.96 7.56 -16.71
CA ALA A 153 -12.79 8.45 -16.66
C ALA A 153 -12.21 8.57 -15.24
N GLN A 154 -13.06 8.53 -14.21
CA GLN A 154 -12.64 8.47 -12.81
C GLN A 154 -11.96 7.14 -12.46
N ARG A 155 -12.36 6.06 -13.12
CA ARG A 155 -11.75 4.72 -13.00
C ARG A 155 -10.35 4.67 -13.61
N LEU A 156 -10.08 5.22 -14.79
CA LEU A 156 -8.75 5.11 -15.43
C LEU A 156 -7.61 5.89 -14.74
N ALA A 157 -7.96 6.88 -13.92
CA ALA A 157 -7.05 7.82 -13.28
C ALA A 157 -5.97 7.22 -12.34
N PRO A 158 -6.28 6.29 -11.41
CA PRO A 158 -5.29 5.75 -10.48
C PRO A 158 -4.22 4.89 -11.16
N ASN A 159 -4.55 4.26 -12.29
CA ASN A 159 -3.60 3.45 -13.07
C ASN A 159 -2.56 4.34 -13.78
N GLN A 160 -3.02 5.45 -14.38
CA GLN A 160 -2.14 6.45 -14.98
C GLN A 160 -1.26 7.10 -13.91
N LEU A 161 -1.83 7.40 -12.75
CA LEU A 161 -1.08 7.96 -11.63
C LEU A 161 -0.01 6.99 -11.13
N THR A 162 -0.37 5.73 -10.88
CA THR A 162 0.57 4.68 -10.46
C THR A 162 1.77 4.65 -11.42
N LYS A 163 1.53 4.49 -12.73
CA LYS A 163 2.61 4.51 -13.73
C LYS A 163 3.47 5.79 -13.67
N ALA A 164 2.85 6.94 -13.43
CA ALA A 164 3.56 8.21 -13.38
C ALA A 164 4.45 8.35 -12.13
N ILE A 165 4.00 7.88 -10.95
CA ILE A 165 4.66 8.20 -9.67
C ILE A 165 5.35 7.02 -8.98
N SER A 166 5.06 5.75 -9.32
CA SER A 166 5.55 4.58 -8.56
C SER A 166 7.08 4.54 -8.46
N SER A 167 7.81 4.78 -9.57
CA SER A 167 9.27 4.80 -9.54
C SER A 167 9.79 5.93 -8.65
N SER A 168 9.27 7.16 -8.84
CA SER A 168 9.70 8.33 -8.07
C SER A 168 9.44 8.15 -6.56
N LEU A 169 8.31 7.53 -6.19
CA LEU A 169 8.01 7.22 -4.79
C LEU A 169 8.87 6.07 -4.25
N GLY A 170 9.18 5.07 -5.07
CA GLY A 170 10.13 4.00 -4.72
C GLY A 170 11.53 4.54 -4.45
N ASP A 171 12.04 5.40 -5.34
CA ASP A 171 13.35 6.05 -5.20
C ASP A 171 13.39 6.94 -3.96
N LEU A 172 12.31 7.70 -3.72
CA LEU A 172 12.17 8.54 -2.54
C LEU A 172 12.15 7.72 -1.26
N ARG A 173 11.38 6.62 -1.24
CA ARG A 173 11.36 5.71 -0.11
C ARG A 173 12.76 5.15 0.16
N GLN A 174 13.44 4.65 -0.88
CA GLN A 174 14.80 4.11 -0.76
C GLN A 174 15.79 5.15 -0.24
N LYS A 175 15.74 6.39 -0.74
CA LYS A 175 16.56 7.51 -0.28
C LYS A 175 16.49 7.68 1.23
N TYR A 176 15.29 7.65 1.80
CA TYR A 176 15.10 7.87 3.24
C TYR A 176 15.30 6.61 4.08
N THR A 177 15.12 5.40 3.54
CA THR A 177 15.27 4.15 4.30
C THR A 177 16.67 3.54 4.24
N GLN A 178 17.55 3.99 3.34
CA GLN A 178 18.85 3.35 3.09
C GLN A 178 19.73 3.23 4.35
N LYS A 179 19.71 4.23 5.23
CA LYS A 179 20.53 4.25 6.46
C LYS A 179 19.78 3.79 7.70
N ASP A 180 18.53 4.22 7.85
CA ASP A 180 17.65 3.83 8.94
C ASP A 180 16.21 3.73 8.42
N PRO A 181 15.65 2.51 8.28
CA PRO A 181 14.31 2.33 7.73
C PRO A 181 13.20 3.05 8.50
N ARG A 182 13.41 3.39 9.78
CA ARG A 182 12.41 4.09 10.60
C ARG A 182 12.20 5.54 10.17
N VAL A 183 13.15 6.14 9.44
CA VAL A 183 13.01 7.50 8.89
C VAL A 183 11.76 7.61 8.00
N ILE A 184 11.35 6.53 7.34
CA ILE A 184 10.11 6.51 6.55
C ILE A 184 8.87 6.87 7.36
N GLY A 185 8.86 6.65 8.69
CA GLY A 185 7.77 7.07 9.55
C GLY A 185 7.56 8.59 9.53
N PHE A 186 8.64 9.37 9.50
CA PHE A 186 8.57 10.84 9.39
C PHE A 186 8.09 11.28 8.01
N VAL A 187 8.64 10.65 6.96
CA VAL A 187 8.29 10.97 5.58
C VAL A 187 6.82 10.62 5.30
N SER A 188 6.37 9.42 5.68
CA SER A 188 4.97 8.99 5.50
C SER A 188 3.99 9.87 6.29
N MET A 189 4.33 10.28 7.52
CA MET A 189 3.47 11.20 8.28
C MET A 189 3.43 12.60 7.67
N GLN A 190 4.54 13.08 7.11
CA GLN A 190 4.56 14.34 6.37
C GLN A 190 3.60 14.30 5.18
N PHE A 191 3.69 13.26 4.35
CA PHE A 191 2.83 13.10 3.19
C PHE A 191 1.37 12.97 3.64
N HIS A 192 1.08 12.07 4.56
CA HIS A 192 -0.27 11.85 5.08
C HIS A 192 -0.93 13.15 5.56
N TYR A 193 -0.26 13.94 6.41
CA TYR A 193 -0.81 15.21 6.88
C TYR A 193 -0.93 16.25 5.77
N THR A 194 0.02 16.30 4.83
CA THR A 194 -0.05 17.20 3.68
C THR A 194 -1.29 16.87 2.83
N GLY A 195 -1.47 15.61 2.44
CA GLY A 195 -2.63 15.14 1.67
C GLY A 195 -3.96 15.41 2.36
N GLN A 196 -4.07 15.09 3.66
CA GLN A 196 -5.28 15.35 4.45
C GLN A 196 -5.62 16.85 4.50
N MET A 197 -4.63 17.71 4.72
CA MET A 197 -4.84 19.15 4.83
C MET A 197 -5.18 19.79 3.48
N LEU A 198 -4.61 19.30 2.38
CA LEU A 198 -5.01 19.70 1.02
C LEU A 198 -6.45 19.31 0.70
N LEU A 199 -6.84 18.07 1.04
CA LEU A 199 -8.20 17.57 0.83
C LEU A 199 -9.24 18.39 1.59
N HIS A 200 -8.93 18.87 2.79
CA HIS A 200 -9.82 19.75 3.55
C HIS A 200 -10.06 21.13 2.92
N LEU A 201 -9.28 21.53 1.91
CA LEU A 201 -9.51 22.78 1.18
C LEU A 201 -10.60 22.64 0.10
N LEU A 202 -11.08 21.42 -0.17
CA LEU A 202 -11.94 21.10 -1.30
C LEU A 202 -13.40 20.93 -0.91
N SER A 203 -14.29 21.05 -1.90
CA SER A 203 -15.68 20.61 -1.74
C SER A 203 -15.77 19.08 -1.65
N GLY A 204 -16.87 18.54 -1.11
CA GLY A 204 -17.00 17.09 -0.90
C GLY A 204 -16.84 16.23 -2.16
N ILE A 205 -17.27 16.72 -3.33
CA ILE A 205 -17.12 16.00 -4.61
C ILE A 205 -15.66 16.03 -5.08
N GLU A 206 -15.04 17.21 -5.09
CA GLU A 206 -13.61 17.34 -5.44
C GLU A 206 -12.74 16.50 -4.51
N GLN A 207 -13.04 16.52 -3.21
CA GLN A 207 -12.36 15.75 -2.18
C GLN A 207 -12.48 14.25 -2.45
N SER A 208 -13.68 13.76 -2.75
CA SER A 208 -13.92 12.36 -3.10
C SER A 208 -13.06 11.91 -4.29
N ILE A 209 -13.01 12.72 -5.36
CA ILE A 209 -12.20 12.40 -6.56
C ILE A 209 -10.70 12.41 -6.25
N LEU A 210 -10.19 13.49 -5.64
CA LEU A 210 -8.75 13.64 -5.39
C LEU A 210 -8.24 12.70 -4.29
N SER A 211 -9.11 12.25 -3.39
CA SER A 211 -8.75 11.29 -2.36
C SER A 211 -8.18 10.00 -2.95
N THR A 212 -8.70 9.55 -4.09
CA THR A 212 -8.21 8.34 -4.77
C THR A 212 -6.78 8.54 -5.28
N TYR A 213 -6.44 9.74 -5.76
CA TYR A 213 -5.07 10.06 -6.19
C TYR A 213 -4.12 10.08 -5.00
N PHE A 214 -4.53 10.73 -3.90
CA PHE A 214 -3.68 10.83 -2.72
C PHE A 214 -3.50 9.48 -2.02
N LYS A 215 -4.51 8.59 -2.09
CA LYS A 215 -4.37 7.21 -1.63
C LYS A 215 -3.26 6.46 -2.36
N VAL A 216 -3.12 6.62 -3.69
CA VAL A 216 -2.03 5.98 -4.44
C VAL A 216 -0.67 6.47 -3.94
N VAL A 217 -0.55 7.77 -3.64
CA VAL A 217 0.68 8.35 -3.05
C VAL A 217 0.98 7.72 -1.70
N ASP A 218 -0.01 7.70 -0.80
CA ASP A 218 0.14 7.14 0.55
C ASP A 218 0.52 5.65 0.50
N ASP A 219 -0.17 4.84 -0.31
CA ASP A 219 0.09 3.40 -0.43
C ASP A 219 1.53 3.12 -0.89
N HIS A 220 2.03 3.84 -1.90
CA HIS A 220 3.38 3.65 -2.46
C HIS A 220 4.50 4.13 -1.54
N LEU A 221 4.19 5.04 -0.62
CA LEU A 221 5.15 5.53 0.35
C LEU A 221 5.17 4.65 1.62
N TYR A 222 3.98 4.28 2.11
CA TYR A 222 3.80 3.50 3.33
C TYR A 222 4.28 2.05 3.14
N MET A 223 4.00 1.46 1.97
CA MET A 223 4.35 0.08 1.64
C MET A 223 5.47 0.02 0.59
N PRO A 224 6.37 -0.98 0.65
CA PRO A 224 7.48 -1.15 -0.30
C PRO A 224 7.02 -1.74 -1.65
N LEU A 225 5.98 -1.16 -2.27
CA LEU A 225 5.36 -1.69 -3.50
C LEU A 225 6.33 -1.78 -4.67
N GLN A 226 7.12 -0.72 -4.92
CA GLN A 226 8.10 -0.71 -6.00
C GLN A 226 9.15 -1.83 -5.82
N ARG A 227 9.58 -2.09 -4.58
CA ARG A 227 10.50 -3.18 -4.26
C ARG A 227 9.87 -4.54 -4.53
N ALA A 228 8.59 -4.73 -4.17
CA ALA A 228 7.85 -5.96 -4.51
C ALA A 228 7.78 -6.18 -6.03
N TYR A 229 7.51 -5.11 -6.81
CA TYR A 229 7.47 -5.20 -8.26
C TYR A 229 8.82 -5.59 -8.85
N MET A 230 9.91 -4.98 -8.37
CA MET A 230 11.27 -5.29 -8.81
C MET A 230 11.71 -6.70 -8.41
N ALA A 231 11.32 -7.18 -7.22
CA ALA A 231 11.61 -8.55 -6.79
C ALA A 231 10.87 -9.57 -7.67
N ALA A 232 9.57 -9.34 -7.92
CA ALA A 232 8.78 -10.20 -8.80
C ALA A 232 9.29 -10.23 -10.25
N ALA A 233 9.80 -9.11 -10.77
CA ALA A 233 10.35 -9.04 -12.12
C ALA A 233 11.64 -9.86 -12.32
N LYS A 234 12.31 -10.27 -11.23
CA LYS A 234 13.52 -11.11 -11.27
C LYS A 234 13.22 -12.61 -11.24
N LEU A 235 11.98 -13.01 -10.98
CA LEU A 235 11.59 -14.40 -10.85
C LEU A 235 11.06 -14.96 -12.17
N ASP A 236 11.31 -16.25 -12.39
CA ASP A 236 10.75 -16.97 -13.52
C ASP A 236 9.21 -17.05 -13.43
N SER A 237 8.56 -17.14 -14.59
CA SER A 237 7.09 -17.11 -14.68
C SER A 237 6.40 -18.26 -13.94
N ASP A 238 7.08 -19.40 -13.81
CA ASP A 238 6.65 -20.63 -13.14
C ASP A 238 7.09 -20.71 -11.67
N SER A 239 7.76 -19.68 -11.15
CA SER A 239 8.14 -19.60 -9.73
C SER A 239 6.94 -19.76 -8.80
N VAL A 240 7.02 -20.72 -7.87
CA VAL A 240 5.99 -20.97 -6.86
C VAL A 240 5.76 -19.75 -5.98
N ALA A 241 6.83 -19.05 -5.60
CA ALA A 241 6.78 -17.82 -4.81
C ALA A 241 5.98 -16.73 -5.53
N LEU A 242 6.29 -16.53 -6.82
CA LEU A 242 5.58 -15.55 -7.65
C LEU A 242 4.11 -15.94 -7.87
N SER A 243 3.83 -17.22 -8.08
CA SER A 243 2.48 -17.78 -8.21
C SER A 243 1.66 -17.56 -6.94
N ALA A 244 2.22 -17.83 -5.76
CA ALA A 244 1.56 -17.59 -4.47
C ALA A 244 1.19 -16.10 -4.28
N VAL A 245 2.12 -15.18 -4.58
CA VAL A 245 1.84 -13.74 -4.47
C VAL A 245 0.79 -13.29 -5.50
N ARG A 246 0.84 -13.79 -6.73
CA ARG A 246 -0.18 -13.49 -7.75
C ARG A 246 -1.58 -13.95 -7.37
N ASN A 247 -1.70 -15.04 -6.61
CA ASN A 247 -3.00 -15.52 -6.11
C ASN A 247 -3.54 -14.64 -4.97
N LEU A 248 -2.67 -14.15 -4.09
CA LEU A 248 -3.10 -13.38 -2.90
C LEU A 248 -3.28 -11.89 -3.18
N LEU A 249 -2.48 -11.30 -4.07
CA LEU A 249 -2.46 -9.86 -4.29
C LEU A 249 -3.81 -9.28 -4.74
N PRO A 250 -4.52 -9.87 -5.73
CA PRO A 250 -5.82 -9.37 -6.18
C PRO A 250 -6.89 -9.33 -5.08
N ILE A 251 -6.78 -10.21 -4.07
CA ILE A 251 -7.76 -10.37 -3.00
C ILE A 251 -7.30 -9.78 -1.66
N SER A 252 -6.14 -9.11 -1.63
CA SER A 252 -5.50 -8.59 -0.42
C SER A 252 -6.35 -7.57 0.35
N THR A 253 -7.02 -6.65 -0.35
CA THR A 253 -7.95 -5.68 0.28
C THR A 253 -9.17 -6.39 0.87
N HIS A 254 -9.67 -7.44 0.21
CA HIS A 254 -10.80 -8.21 0.75
C HIS A 254 -10.40 -8.96 2.03
N ILE A 255 -9.19 -9.54 2.06
CA ILE A 255 -8.61 -10.13 3.27
C ILE A 255 -8.53 -9.07 4.38
N ALA A 256 -7.98 -7.89 4.09
CA ALA A 256 -7.89 -6.79 5.06
C ALA A 256 -9.25 -6.35 5.62
N LYS A 257 -10.28 -6.24 4.75
CA LYS A 257 -11.66 -5.91 5.14
C LYS A 257 -12.26 -6.96 6.07
N ARG A 258 -12.09 -8.25 5.75
CA ARG A 258 -12.58 -9.36 6.60
C ARG A 258 -11.92 -9.34 7.97
N ILE A 259 -10.60 -9.21 8.02
CA ILE A 259 -9.83 -9.18 9.28
C ILE A 259 -10.25 -7.98 10.12
N THR A 260 -10.29 -6.79 9.53
CA THR A 260 -10.66 -5.55 10.25
C THR A 260 -12.06 -5.65 10.85
N ARG A 261 -13.04 -6.16 10.08
CA ARG A 261 -14.40 -6.38 10.58
C ARG A 261 -14.43 -7.36 11.76
N LYS A 262 -13.74 -8.50 11.64
CA LYS A 262 -13.68 -9.51 12.71
C LYS A 262 -13.00 -8.97 13.98
N VAL A 263 -11.97 -8.14 13.85
CA VAL A 263 -11.32 -7.50 15.00
C VAL A 263 -12.24 -6.48 15.69
N ILE A 264 -13.01 -5.70 14.93
CA ILE A 264 -14.03 -4.78 15.50
C ILE A 264 -15.06 -5.57 16.31
N GLU A 265 -15.51 -6.71 15.79
CA GLU A 265 -16.48 -7.60 16.45
C GLU A 265 -15.89 -8.21 17.74
N LEU A 266 -14.62 -8.60 17.73
CA LEU A 266 -13.92 -9.20 18.89
C LEU A 266 -13.56 -8.17 19.97
N TYR A 267 -13.27 -6.92 19.60
CA TYR A 267 -12.77 -5.88 20.50
C TYR A 267 -13.64 -4.60 20.49
N PRO A 268 -14.95 -4.68 20.78
CA PRO A 268 -15.87 -3.54 20.60
C PRO A 268 -15.57 -2.35 21.54
N ALA A 269 -14.88 -2.60 22.65
CA ALA A 269 -14.52 -1.58 23.64
C ALA A 269 -13.14 -0.93 23.39
N TYR A 270 -12.32 -1.47 22.48
CA TYR A 270 -10.95 -1.00 22.27
C TYR A 270 -10.91 0.43 21.70
N ARG A 271 -9.91 1.20 22.15
CA ARG A 271 -9.66 2.57 21.70
C ARG A 271 -8.16 2.82 21.49
N SER A 272 -7.81 3.33 20.30
CA SER A 272 -6.48 3.85 20.00
C SER A 272 -6.41 5.36 20.26
N TYR A 273 -5.28 5.99 19.93
CA TYR A 273 -5.14 7.45 19.94
C TYR A 273 -6.21 8.16 19.09
N SER A 274 -6.62 7.54 17.97
CA SER A 274 -7.55 8.11 16.99
C SER A 274 -9.02 7.77 17.25
N GLY A 275 -9.33 6.96 18.27
CA GLY A 275 -10.69 6.62 18.67
C GLY A 275 -10.99 5.12 18.76
N LYS A 276 -12.28 4.76 18.73
CA LYS A 276 -12.75 3.35 18.74
C LYS A 276 -12.44 2.66 17.41
N LEU A 277 -12.34 1.33 17.40
CA LEU A 277 -12.13 0.56 16.15
C LEU A 277 -13.24 0.77 15.11
N ASN A 278 -14.48 0.96 15.54
CA ASN A 278 -15.60 1.24 14.64
C ASN A 278 -15.66 2.70 14.16
N ASN A 279 -14.73 3.56 14.62
CA ASN A 279 -14.59 4.88 14.06
C ASN A 279 -13.99 4.76 12.66
N HIS A 280 -14.66 5.39 11.72
CA HIS A 280 -14.28 5.53 10.33
C HIS A 280 -12.76 5.67 10.07
N LYS A 281 -12.09 6.61 10.75
CA LYS A 281 -10.66 6.87 10.56
C LYS A 281 -9.78 5.72 11.05
N VAL A 282 -10.22 5.03 12.10
CA VAL A 282 -9.52 3.88 12.68
C VAL A 282 -9.69 2.66 11.79
N ILE A 283 -10.88 2.45 11.20
CA ILE A 283 -11.12 1.37 10.21
C ILE A 283 -10.12 1.49 9.06
N ILE A 284 -9.97 2.67 8.47
CA ILE A 284 -9.02 2.90 7.36
C ILE A 284 -7.59 2.58 7.79
N SER A 285 -7.16 3.10 8.95
CA SER A 285 -5.81 2.84 9.47
C SER A 285 -5.58 1.35 9.69
N SER A 286 -6.57 0.62 10.21
CA SER A 286 -6.49 -0.82 10.41
C SER A 286 -6.42 -1.59 9.09
N LEU A 287 -7.15 -1.15 8.06
CA LEU A 287 -7.03 -1.72 6.71
C LEU A 287 -5.60 -1.55 6.18
N TRP A 288 -5.03 -0.35 6.31
CA TRP A 288 -3.67 -0.07 5.87
C TRP A 288 -2.62 -0.89 6.61
N ASP A 289 -2.77 -1.11 7.92
CA ASP A 289 -1.86 -1.98 8.67
C ASP A 289 -1.90 -3.42 8.13
N VAL A 290 -3.09 -3.98 7.89
CA VAL A 290 -3.24 -5.34 7.35
C VAL A 290 -2.73 -5.46 5.91
N GLU A 291 -2.94 -4.45 5.07
CA GLU A 291 -2.35 -4.42 3.72
C GLU A 291 -0.83 -4.28 3.77
N MET A 292 -0.31 -3.47 4.69
CA MET A 292 1.13 -3.31 4.90
C MET A 292 1.77 -4.66 5.28
N PHE A 293 1.20 -5.37 6.26
CA PHE A 293 1.69 -6.70 6.65
C PHE A 293 1.75 -7.67 5.46
N GLN A 294 0.73 -7.67 4.60
CA GLN A 294 0.69 -8.48 3.39
C GLN A 294 1.81 -8.10 2.40
N VAL A 295 2.01 -6.80 2.12
CA VAL A 295 3.04 -6.37 1.15
C VAL A 295 4.45 -6.70 1.64
N TYR A 296 4.76 -6.47 2.92
CA TYR A 296 6.08 -6.84 3.47
C TYR A 296 6.31 -8.35 3.46
N LEU A 297 5.26 -9.15 3.71
CA LEU A 297 5.33 -10.60 3.56
C LEU A 297 5.65 -10.99 2.12
N TRP A 298 4.97 -10.38 1.13
CA TRP A 298 5.25 -10.65 -0.28
C TRP A 298 6.67 -10.27 -0.68
N VAL A 299 7.19 -9.14 -0.22
CA VAL A 299 8.59 -8.77 -0.47
C VAL A 299 9.54 -9.86 0.04
N CYS A 300 9.31 -10.36 1.25
CA CYS A 300 10.17 -11.41 1.83
C CYS A 300 10.13 -12.70 1.01
N VAL A 301 8.93 -13.12 0.60
CA VAL A 301 8.72 -14.31 -0.23
C VAL A 301 9.39 -14.16 -1.60
N LEU A 302 9.23 -13.00 -2.26
CA LEU A 302 9.76 -12.74 -3.60
C LEU A 302 11.29 -12.59 -3.60
N GLU A 303 11.87 -12.08 -2.52
CA GLU A 303 13.33 -11.92 -2.39
C GLU A 303 14.03 -13.09 -1.70
N GLY A 304 13.28 -14.07 -1.21
CA GLY A 304 13.83 -15.26 -0.55
C GLY A 304 14.51 -14.97 0.80
N ASN A 305 14.13 -13.89 1.50
CA ASN A 305 14.73 -13.51 2.78
C ASN A 305 13.76 -12.70 3.66
N ILE A 306 14.07 -12.55 4.96
CA ILE A 306 13.18 -11.89 5.93
C ILE A 306 13.51 -10.40 6.17
N ALA A 307 14.45 -9.81 5.41
CA ALA A 307 15.02 -8.50 5.73
C ALA A 307 13.97 -7.39 5.77
N ALA A 308 12.99 -7.43 4.86
CA ALA A 308 11.93 -6.41 4.81
C ALA A 308 11.07 -6.42 6.09
N ILE A 309 10.78 -7.58 6.66
CA ILE A 309 10.05 -7.68 7.93
C ILE A 309 10.97 -7.30 9.10
N ALA A 310 12.14 -7.94 9.19
CA ALA A 310 13.01 -7.88 10.36
C ALA A 310 13.66 -6.50 10.55
N HIS A 311 14.08 -5.86 9.46
CA HIS A 311 14.88 -4.64 9.52
C HIS A 311 14.10 -3.37 9.17
N GLU A 312 12.92 -3.50 8.54
CA GLU A 312 12.11 -2.33 8.18
C GLU A 312 10.78 -2.30 8.93
N LEU A 313 9.90 -3.28 8.67
CA LEU A 313 8.54 -3.26 9.20
C LEU A 313 8.50 -3.33 10.74
N PHE A 314 9.16 -4.33 11.32
CA PHE A 314 9.12 -4.54 12.77
C PHE A 314 9.65 -3.32 13.54
N PRO A 315 10.83 -2.75 13.21
CA PRO A 315 11.32 -1.53 13.83
C PRO A 315 10.41 -0.31 13.65
N LEU A 316 9.78 -0.18 12.49
CA LEU A 316 8.84 0.89 12.20
C LEU A 316 7.60 0.79 13.10
N CYS A 317 7.00 -0.40 13.22
CA CYS A 317 5.86 -0.64 14.10
C CYS A 317 6.23 -0.40 15.57
N VAL A 318 7.39 -0.87 16.02
CA VAL A 318 7.88 -0.64 17.41
C VAL A 318 8.01 0.84 17.73
N MET A 319 8.35 1.67 16.74
CA MET A 319 8.40 3.13 16.91
C MET A 319 7.00 3.78 16.89
N LEU A 320 6.15 3.37 15.94
CA LEU A 320 4.88 4.07 15.66
C LEU A 320 3.74 3.61 16.57
N TYR A 321 3.56 2.31 16.78
CA TYR A 321 2.37 1.77 17.46
C TYR A 321 2.24 2.25 18.91
N PRO A 322 3.31 2.31 19.73
CA PRO A 322 3.21 2.92 21.06
C PRO A 322 2.84 4.40 21.01
N THR A 323 3.35 5.15 20.03
CA THR A 323 3.03 6.57 19.83
C THR A 323 1.54 6.76 19.50
N LEU A 324 0.98 5.85 18.71
CA LEU A 324 -0.42 5.85 18.27
C LEU A 324 -1.35 5.11 19.25
N LYS A 325 -0.82 4.65 20.40
CA LYS A 325 -1.53 3.85 21.40
C LYS A 325 -2.21 2.61 20.82
N ILE A 326 -1.55 1.97 19.86
CA ILE A 326 -1.99 0.70 19.26
C ILE A 326 -1.51 -0.44 20.16
N SER A 327 -2.42 -1.33 20.56
CA SER A 327 -2.09 -2.49 21.40
C SER A 327 -1.49 -3.60 20.56
N TRP A 328 -0.40 -4.19 21.04
CA TRP A 328 0.21 -5.38 20.45
C TRP A 328 -0.75 -6.57 20.41
N GLU A 329 -1.70 -6.64 21.35
CA GLU A 329 -2.74 -7.67 21.35
C GLU A 329 -3.61 -7.59 20.09
N ILE A 330 -4.01 -6.37 19.68
CA ILE A 330 -4.80 -6.16 18.47
C ILE A 330 -4.01 -6.56 17.22
N ILE A 331 -2.72 -6.20 17.18
CA ILE A 331 -1.83 -6.54 16.06
C ILE A 331 -1.62 -8.06 15.96
N SER A 332 -1.37 -8.72 17.09
CA SER A 332 -1.30 -10.18 17.17
C SER A 332 -2.63 -10.79 16.70
N GLN A 333 -3.79 -10.29 17.13
CA GLN A 333 -5.05 -10.83 16.61
C GLN A 333 -5.22 -10.62 15.09
N MET A 334 -4.84 -9.46 14.56
CA MET A 334 -4.90 -9.19 13.12
C MET A 334 -4.03 -10.17 12.32
N LEU A 335 -2.80 -10.40 12.78
CA LEU A 335 -1.89 -11.34 12.14
C LEU A 335 -2.42 -12.79 12.24
N HIS A 336 -3.15 -13.16 13.30
CA HIS A 336 -3.64 -14.53 13.49
C HIS A 336 -4.65 -14.85 12.40
N LEU A 337 -5.57 -13.89 12.23
CA LEU A 337 -6.59 -13.94 11.20
C LEU A 337 -5.97 -13.86 9.80
N LEU A 338 -4.88 -13.11 9.64
CA LEU A 338 -4.14 -13.08 8.37
C LEU A 338 -3.56 -14.45 8.02
N GLY A 339 -2.98 -15.16 8.99
CA GLY A 339 -2.47 -16.51 8.78
C GLY A 339 -3.55 -17.49 8.34
N GLN A 340 -4.74 -17.43 8.98
CA GLN A 340 -5.91 -18.22 8.58
C GLN A 340 -6.31 -17.91 7.14
N GLU A 341 -6.52 -16.64 6.81
CA GLU A 341 -6.98 -16.23 5.48
C GLU A 341 -5.97 -16.61 4.38
N ILE A 342 -4.66 -16.52 4.64
CA ILE A 342 -3.63 -16.95 3.70
C ILE A 342 -3.66 -18.48 3.52
N SER A 343 -3.68 -19.24 4.62
CA SER A 343 -3.61 -20.70 4.58
C SER A 343 -4.78 -21.34 3.82
N GLU A 344 -5.97 -20.73 3.88
CA GLU A 344 -7.17 -21.21 3.18
C GLU A 344 -7.14 -20.97 1.66
N ARG A 345 -6.23 -20.12 1.17
CA ARG A 345 -6.21 -19.63 -0.22
C ARG A 345 -5.04 -20.13 -1.05
N LEU A 346 -4.08 -20.78 -0.40
CA LEU A 346 -2.90 -21.33 -1.06
C LEU A 346 -3.05 -22.84 -1.19
N ASN A 347 -2.58 -23.38 -2.32
CA ASN A 347 -2.36 -24.82 -2.41
C ASN A 347 -1.16 -25.23 -1.54
N THR A 348 -0.94 -26.53 -1.36
CA THR A 348 0.12 -27.06 -0.50
C THR A 348 1.52 -26.55 -0.87
N GLU A 349 1.85 -26.50 -2.17
CA GLU A 349 3.17 -26.07 -2.64
C GLU A 349 3.43 -24.57 -2.37
N GLN A 350 2.42 -23.75 -2.65
CA GLN A 350 2.43 -22.32 -2.36
C GLN A 350 2.49 -22.05 -0.85
N ALA A 351 1.74 -22.80 -0.05
CA ALA A 351 1.76 -22.69 1.40
C ALA A 351 3.12 -23.07 1.98
N ASN A 352 3.73 -24.16 1.51
CA ASN A 352 5.08 -24.58 1.92
C ASN A 352 6.14 -23.51 1.59
N THR A 353 5.92 -22.74 0.51
CA THR A 353 6.83 -21.66 0.11
C THR A 353 6.61 -20.39 0.94
N LEU A 354 5.36 -19.98 1.19
CA LEU A 354 5.04 -18.68 1.78
C LEU A 354 4.93 -18.70 3.31
N MET A 355 4.36 -19.76 3.89
CA MET A 355 4.07 -19.83 5.33
C MET A 355 5.30 -19.73 6.24
N PRO A 356 6.51 -20.20 5.87
CA PRO A 356 7.71 -19.95 6.67
C PRO A 356 7.98 -18.45 6.93
N TYR A 357 7.78 -17.60 5.92
CA TYR A 357 7.93 -16.14 6.07
C TYR A 357 6.82 -15.56 6.95
N PHE A 358 5.60 -16.07 6.81
CA PHE A 358 4.49 -15.66 7.67
C PHE A 358 4.73 -16.05 9.14
N GLN A 359 5.30 -17.22 9.41
CA GLN A 359 5.63 -17.64 10.78
C GLN A 359 6.65 -16.69 11.44
N VAL A 360 7.63 -16.20 10.68
CA VAL A 360 8.56 -15.17 11.17
C VAL A 360 7.81 -13.86 11.47
N LEU A 361 6.94 -13.41 10.56
CA LEU A 361 6.10 -12.23 10.80
C LEU A 361 5.26 -12.40 12.07
N TRP A 362 4.56 -13.52 12.20
CA TRP A 362 3.72 -13.87 13.33
C TRP A 362 4.52 -13.81 14.64
N HIS A 363 5.68 -14.48 14.67
CA HIS A 363 6.52 -14.56 15.86
C HIS A 363 7.09 -13.20 16.29
N MET A 364 7.54 -12.38 15.35
CA MET A 364 8.07 -11.04 15.69
C MET A 364 7.04 -10.15 16.37
N PHE A 365 5.75 -10.34 16.06
CA PHE A 365 4.65 -9.56 16.62
C PHE A 365 3.88 -10.30 17.72
N SER A 366 4.45 -11.38 18.26
CA SER A 366 3.76 -12.23 19.21
C SER A 366 3.78 -11.66 20.64
N PRO A 367 2.86 -12.12 21.51
CA PRO A 367 2.86 -11.74 22.91
C PRO A 367 4.16 -12.09 23.64
N GLU A 368 4.92 -13.09 23.20
CA GLU A 368 6.20 -13.45 23.83
C GLU A 368 7.27 -12.37 23.65
N VAL A 369 7.22 -11.62 22.54
CA VAL A 369 8.13 -10.49 22.27
C VAL A 369 7.70 -9.23 23.04
N PHE A 370 6.40 -9.07 23.31
CA PHE A 370 5.83 -7.84 23.87
C PHE A 370 5.15 -8.00 25.25
N GLY A 371 5.18 -9.19 25.84
CA GLY A 371 4.45 -9.57 27.05
C GLY A 371 5.08 -9.04 28.35
N GLU A 372 4.20 -8.74 29.32
CA GLU A 372 4.35 -8.23 30.72
C GLU A 372 5.39 -7.14 31.06
N ASN A 373 6.41 -6.90 30.24
CA ASN A 373 7.45 -5.88 30.44
C ASN A 373 7.28 -4.67 29.52
N ILE A 374 6.04 -4.17 29.42
CA ILE A 374 5.65 -3.03 28.56
C ILE A 374 6.40 -1.72 28.92
N CYS A 375 7.12 -1.66 30.04
CA CYS A 375 7.97 -0.52 30.42
C CYS A 375 9.48 -0.65 30.12
N LYS A 376 9.99 -1.78 29.59
CA LYS A 376 11.45 -2.01 29.47
C LYS A 376 11.94 -2.60 28.15
N ILE A 377 11.30 -2.31 27.02
CA ILE A 377 12.01 -2.47 25.73
C ILE A 377 12.97 -1.29 25.58
N GLU A 378 14.02 -1.28 26.41
CA GLU A 378 15.22 -0.49 26.24
C GLU A 378 16.20 -1.32 25.40
N LEU A 379 16.30 -0.95 24.11
CA LEU A 379 17.49 -0.97 23.25
C LEU A 379 18.38 -2.23 23.09
N ASN A 380 18.13 -3.36 23.74
CA ASN A 380 19.02 -4.53 23.64
C ASN A 380 18.52 -5.65 22.71
N THR A 381 17.26 -5.65 22.29
CA THR A 381 16.73 -6.74 21.42
C THR A 381 17.23 -6.69 19.97
N TYR A 382 17.89 -5.60 19.55
CA TYR A 382 18.46 -5.51 18.19
C TYR A 382 19.69 -6.41 17.98
N ASP A 383 20.46 -6.69 19.04
CA ASP A 383 21.60 -7.61 18.96
C ASP A 383 21.21 -9.05 19.33
N GLU A 384 20.13 -9.26 20.10
CA GLU A 384 19.60 -10.60 20.38
C GLU A 384 18.87 -11.22 19.18
N ILE A 385 18.20 -10.44 18.33
CA ILE A 385 17.57 -10.97 17.10
C ILE A 385 18.61 -11.43 16.07
N LYS A 386 19.86 -10.91 16.11
CA LYS A 386 20.98 -11.47 15.31
C LYS A 386 21.39 -12.86 15.76
N THR A 387 20.99 -13.28 16.97
CA THR A 387 21.32 -14.59 17.54
C THR A 387 20.22 -15.63 17.38
N CYS A 388 19.11 -15.29 16.71
CA CYS A 388 18.21 -16.31 16.16
C CYS A 388 19.01 -17.12 15.13
N LYS A 389 19.59 -18.23 15.60
CA LYS A 389 20.17 -19.29 14.77
C LYS A 389 19.21 -19.58 13.61
N PRO A 390 19.73 -19.86 12.40
CA PRO A 390 18.88 -20.23 11.29
C PRO A 390 18.10 -21.47 11.71
N LEU A 391 16.78 -21.33 11.82
CA LEU A 391 15.84 -22.46 11.91
C LEU A 391 15.68 -23.17 10.55
N PHE A 392 16.64 -22.97 9.65
CA PHE A 392 16.78 -23.64 8.37
C PHE A 392 18.25 -24.06 8.23
N ALA A 393 18.53 -25.30 8.61
CA ALA A 393 19.64 -26.07 8.06
C ALA A 393 19.18 -26.70 6.74
#